data_AF-A0A6J1TJQ2-F1
#
_entry.id   AF-A0A6J1TJQ2-F1
#
_cell.length_a   1.000
_cell.length_b   1.000
_cell.length_c   1.000
_cell.angle_alpha   90.00
_cell.angle_beta   90.00
_cell.angle_gamma   90.00
#
_symmetry.space_group_name_H-M   'P 1'
#
loop_
_entity.id
_entity.type
_entity.pdbx_description
1 polymer ?
#
loop_
_entity_poly.entity_id
_entity_poly.type
_entity_poly.pdbx_seq_one_letter_code
_entity_poly.pdbx_strand_id
1 'polypeptide(L)'
;MGQKNQYRGLVADLMPNIRAMQITGLYCMEYHAENSAMQRLMRKAYSLFHVTMMTLGYATLVAFLLTESYNVEDWAAHTVTTLFFLHSLCRTFWFMSNTK
;
A
#
# COMPACT_ATOMS: atom_id res chain seq x y z
N MET A 1 14.61 30.30 -1.93
CA MET A 1 15.39 29.47 -2.86
C MET A 1 15.54 28.09 -2.24
N GLY A 2 14.78 27.12 -2.75
CA GLY A 2 14.57 25.82 -2.12
C GLY A 2 15.87 25.03 -2.01
N GLN A 3 16.16 24.53 -0.80
CA GLN A 3 17.21 23.53 -0.62
C GLN A 3 16.85 22.31 -1.47
N LYS A 4 17.57 22.13 -2.57
CA LYS A 4 17.60 20.88 -3.33
C LYS A 4 18.22 19.85 -2.40
N ASN A 5 17.38 19.18 -1.62
CA ASN A 5 17.77 18.03 -0.81
C ASN A 5 18.27 16.97 -1.80
N GLN A 6 19.56 17.00 -2.09
CA GLN A 6 20.18 15.93 -2.85
C GLN A 6 20.15 14.73 -1.93
N TYR A 7 19.26 13.78 -2.21
CA TYR A 7 19.30 12.47 -1.60
C TYR A 7 20.74 11.95 -1.75
N ARG A 8 21.37 11.56 -0.63
CA ARG A 8 22.76 11.09 -0.59
C ARG A 8 22.77 9.58 -0.31
N GLY A 9 23.70 8.87 -0.95
CA GLY A 9 23.91 7.44 -0.75
C GLY A 9 22.75 6.57 -1.29
N LEU A 10 22.47 5.46 -0.60
CA LEU A 10 21.52 4.43 -1.02
C LEU A 10 20.12 4.97 -1.38
N VAL A 11 19.68 6.06 -0.75
CA VAL A 11 18.39 6.71 -1.04
C VAL A 11 18.36 7.31 -2.45
N ALA A 12 19.49 7.82 -2.94
CA ALA A 12 19.61 8.32 -4.31
C ALA A 12 19.50 7.19 -5.33
N ASP A 13 20.13 6.05 -5.03
CA ASP A 13 20.14 4.87 -5.89
C ASP A 13 18.75 4.20 -5.95
N LEU A 14 18.04 4.17 -4.82
CA LEU A 14 16.69 3.59 -4.72
C LEU A 14 15.58 4.59 -5.04
N MET A 15 15.89 5.82 -5.44
CA MET A 15 14.89 6.85 -5.68
C MET A 15 13.76 6.44 -6.64
N PRO A 16 14.01 5.71 -7.75
CA PRO A 16 12.93 5.22 -8.63
C PRO A 16 11.99 4.25 -7.90
N ASN A 17 12.54 3.38 -7.06
CA ASN A 17 11.76 2.40 -6.30
C ASN A 17 10.97 3.06 -5.17
N ILE A 18 11.56 4.04 -4.48
CA ILE A 18 10.89 4.83 -3.43
C ILE A 18 9.70 5.59 -4.03
N ARG A 19 9.85 6.17 -5.23
CA ARG A 19 8.74 6.82 -5.94
C ARG A 19 7.65 5.83 -6.32
N ALA A 20 8.01 4.63 -6.79
CA ALA A 20 7.02 3.58 -7.06
C ALA A 20 6.24 3.21 -5.79
N MET A 21 6.93 3.05 -4.65
CA MET A 21 6.29 2.79 -3.36
C MET A 21 5.33 3.92 -2.94
N GLN A 22 5.72 5.18 -3.15
CA GLN A 22 4.88 6.35 -2.87
C GLN A 22 3.62 6.37 -3.75
N ILE A 23 3.74 6.05 -5.04
CA ILE A 23 2.61 5.98 -5.98
C ILE A 23 1.67 4.84 -5.60
N THR A 24 2.18 3.69 -5.16
CA THR A 24 1.34 2.57 -4.72
C THR A 24 0.59 2.83 -3.41
N GLY A 25 0.78 4.00 -2.79
CA GLY A 25 0.07 4.40 -1.58
C GLY A 25 0.65 3.79 -0.30
N LEU A 26 1.86 3.20 -0.32
CA LEU A 26 2.55 2.81 0.90
C LEU A 26 2.89 4.06 1.74
N TYR A 27 2.88 3.90 3.07
CA TYR A 27 3.10 4.96 4.06
C TYR A 27 4.55 5.52 4.06
N CYS A 28 5.02 6.05 2.94
CA CYS A 28 6.37 6.57 2.77
C CYS A 28 6.34 8.10 2.71
N MET A 29 6.36 8.76 3.87
CA MET A 29 6.11 10.21 3.98
C MET A 29 7.38 11.07 3.92
N GLU A 30 8.56 10.49 4.11
CA GLU A 30 9.81 11.21 4.42
C GLU A 30 10.59 11.71 3.19
N TYR A 31 10.55 10.98 2.07
CA TYR A 31 11.39 11.24 0.90
C TYR A 31 10.71 12.16 -0.13
N HIS A 32 10.35 13.37 0.30
CA HIS A 32 9.73 14.41 -0.55
C HIS A 32 10.55 15.70 -0.57
N ALA A 33 10.62 16.34 -1.75
CA ALA A 33 11.34 17.61 -1.93
C ALA A 33 10.61 18.80 -1.28
N GLU A 34 9.28 18.73 -1.15
CA GLU A 34 8.46 19.73 -0.49
C GLU A 34 7.68 19.11 0.69
N ASN A 35 7.91 19.70 1.87
CA ASN A 35 7.31 19.31 3.14
C ASN A 35 6.38 20.40 3.69
N SER A 36 5.62 21.07 2.81
CA SER A 36 4.50 21.88 3.25
C SER A 36 3.52 21.02 4.05
N ALA A 37 2.97 21.57 5.14
CA ALA A 37 2.03 20.86 6.02
C ALA A 37 0.82 20.34 5.24
N MET A 38 0.31 21.13 4.28
CA MET A 38 -0.82 20.76 3.44
C MET A 38 -0.52 19.55 2.54
N GLN A 39 0.64 19.53 1.88
CA GLN A 39 1.01 18.42 1.01
C GLN A 39 1.25 17.12 1.80
N ARG A 40 1.79 17.20 3.03
CA ARG A 40 1.91 16.04 3.92
C ARG A 40 0.54 15.47 4.31
N LEU A 41 -0.44 16.33 4.60
CA LEU A 41 -1.81 15.90 4.89
C LEU A 41 -2.46 15.22 3.67
N MET A 42 -2.32 15.80 2.48
CA MET A 42 -2.86 15.21 1.25
C MET A 42 -2.26 13.82 0.96
N ARG A 43 -0.94 13.65 1.17
CA ARG A 43 -0.28 12.33 1.02
C ARG A 43 -0.78 11.31 2.03
N LYS A 44 -0.97 11.72 3.29
CA LYS A 44 -1.53 10.87 4.34
C LYS A 44 -2.97 10.45 4.00
N ALA A 45 -3.79 11.38 3.50
CA ALA A 45 -5.14 11.08 3.05
C ALA A 45 -5.14 10.10 1.85
N TYR A 46 -4.26 10.30 0.87
CA TYR A 46 -4.10 9.40 -0.27
C TYR A 46 -3.73 7.97 0.14
N SER A 47 -2.76 7.84 1.03
CA SER A 47 -2.30 6.55 1.55
C SER A 47 -3.38 5.86 2.39
N LEU A 48 -4.10 6.60 3.24
CA LEU A 48 -5.23 6.08 3.99
C LEU A 48 -6.36 5.60 3.07
N PHE A 49 -6.69 6.37 2.03
CA PHE A 49 -7.69 6.00 1.03
C PHE A 49 -7.31 4.69 0.32
N HIS A 50 -6.05 4.54 -0.09
CA HIS A 50 -5.56 3.31 -0.71
C HIS A 50 -5.68 2.10 0.20
N VAL A 51 -5.24 2.21 1.46
CA VAL A 51 -5.36 1.10 2.42
C VAL A 51 -6.83 0.76 2.69
N THR A 52 -7.70 1.77 2.77
CA THR A 52 -9.14 1.56 2.96
C THR A 52 -9.75 0.82 1.76
N MET A 53 -9.49 1.26 0.54
CA MET A 53 -9.97 0.60 -0.68
C MET A 53 -9.44 -0.84 -0.79
N MET A 54 -8.17 -1.06 -0.49
CA MET A 54 -7.55 -2.39 -0.55
C MET A 54 -8.14 -3.35 0.49
N THR A 55 -8.36 -2.85 1.71
CA THR A 55 -8.99 -3.63 2.79
C THR A 55 -10.45 -3.94 2.46
N LEU A 56 -11.19 -2.98 1.90
CA LEU A 56 -12.58 -3.17 1.47
C LEU A 56 -12.67 -4.19 0.33
N GLY A 57 -11.81 -4.11 -0.68
CA GLY A 57 -11.75 -5.07 -1.78
C GLY A 57 -11.45 -6.49 -1.29
N TYR A 58 -10.50 -6.63 -0.36
CA TYR A 58 -10.23 -7.92 0.26
C TYR A 58 -11.40 -8.44 1.11
N ALA A 59 -12.06 -7.57 1.88
CA ALA A 59 -13.24 -7.95 2.64
C ALA A 59 -14.36 -8.47 1.73
N THR A 60 -14.56 -7.87 0.55
CA THR A 60 -15.52 -8.38 -0.45
C THR A 60 -15.10 -9.72 -1.05
N LEU A 61 -13.81 -9.97 -1.28
CA LEU A 61 -13.32 -11.27 -1.73
C LEU A 61 -13.55 -12.37 -0.67
N VAL A 62 -13.29 -12.06 0.60
CA VAL A 62 -13.57 -12.98 1.71
C VAL A 62 -15.06 -13.24 1.85
N ALA A 63 -15.89 -12.21 1.76
CA ALA A 63 -17.34 -12.37 1.78
C ALA A 63 -17.83 -13.27 0.64
N PHE A 64 -17.29 -13.07 -0.57
CA PHE A 64 -17.61 -13.89 -1.75
C PHE A 64 -17.22 -15.36 -1.56
N LEU A 65 -16.03 -15.62 -1.01
CA LEU A 65 -15.57 -16.98 -0.68
C LEU A 65 -16.48 -17.68 0.34
N LEU A 66 -17.05 -16.94 1.29
CA LEU A 66 -17.94 -17.49 2.31
C LEU A 66 -19.34 -17.78 1.76
N THR A 67 -19.82 -17.00 0.79
CA THR A 67 -21.14 -17.18 0.18
C THR A 67 -21.16 -18.25 -0.91
N GLU A 68 -20.10 -18.34 -1.72
CA GLU A 68 -20.00 -19.27 -2.86
C GLU A 68 -19.28 -20.56 -2.43
N SER A 69 -20.03 -21.50 -1.84
CA SER A 69 -19.47 -22.75 -1.27
C SER A 69 -20.00 -24.05 -1.89
N TYR A 70 -20.79 -23.97 -2.97
CA TYR A 70 -21.48 -25.14 -3.52
C TYR A 70 -20.56 -26.06 -4.35
N ASN A 71 -19.61 -25.49 -5.09
CA ASN A 71 -18.63 -26.23 -5.90
C ASN A 71 -17.23 -26.21 -5.28
N VAL A 72 -16.62 -27.38 -5.14
CA VAL A 72 -15.26 -27.52 -4.59
C VAL A 72 -14.18 -26.87 -5.44
N GLU A 73 -14.36 -26.86 -6.77
CA GLU A 73 -13.41 -26.26 -7.71
C GLU A 73 -13.40 -24.73 -7.59
N ASP A 74 -14.58 -24.12 -7.55
CA ASP A 74 -14.75 -22.67 -7.38
C ASP A 74 -14.23 -22.23 -6.00
N TRP A 75 -14.53 -23.01 -4.96
CA TRP A 75 -14.04 -22.73 -3.61
C TRP A 75 -12.51 -22.74 -3.53
N ALA A 76 -11.85 -23.69 -4.19
CA ALA A 76 -10.39 -23.73 -4.27
C ALA A 76 -9.83 -22.52 -5.01
N ALA A 77 -10.44 -22.13 -6.15
CA ALA A 77 -10.03 -20.96 -6.92
C ALA A 77 -10.16 -19.65 -6.11
N HIS A 78 -11.27 -19.46 -5.39
CA HIS A 78 -11.47 -18.30 -4.53
C HIS A 78 -10.54 -18.32 -3.31
N THR A 79 -10.25 -19.49 -2.75
CA THR A 79 -9.29 -19.62 -1.64
C THR A 79 -7.89 -19.18 -2.05
N VAL A 80 -7.40 -19.65 -3.20
CA VAL A 80 -6.10 -19.23 -3.75
C VAL A 80 -6.06 -17.72 -3.99
N THR A 81 -7.14 -17.16 -4.55
CA THR A 81 -7.25 -15.72 -4.81
C THR A 81 -7.18 -14.91 -3.51
N THR A 82 -7.91 -15.31 -2.48
CA THR A 82 -7.89 -14.66 -1.17
C THR A 82 -6.51 -14.75 -0.52
N LEU A 83 -5.86 -15.92 -0.52
CA LEU A 83 -4.51 -16.08 0.03
C LEU A 83 -3.46 -15.25 -0.74
N PHE A 84 -3.60 -15.13 -2.05
CA PHE A 84 -2.71 -14.32 -2.87
C PHE A 84 -2.79 -12.83 -2.49
N PHE A 85 -4.01 -12.29 -2.34
CA PHE A 85 -4.20 -10.88 -1.96
C PHE A 85 -3.94 -10.62 -0.47
N LEU A 86 -3.97 -11.65 0.38
CA LEU A 86 -3.58 -11.52 1.78
C LEU A 86 -2.11 -11.11 1.91
N HIS A 87 -1.22 -11.67 1.08
CA HIS A 87 0.21 -11.31 1.12
C HIS A 87 0.45 -9.81 0.88
N SER A 88 -0.23 -9.23 -0.11
CA SER A 88 -0.07 -7.81 -0.42
C SER A 88 -0.63 -6.92 0.70
N LEU A 89 -1.74 -7.30 1.34
CA LEU A 89 -2.27 -6.62 2.51
C LEU A 89 -1.32 -6.67 3.70
N CYS A 90 -0.82 -7.86 4.05
CA CYS A 90 0.12 -8.04 5.16
C CYS A 90 1.37 -7.17 4.97
N ARG A 91 1.92 -7.10 3.75
CA ARG A 91 3.08 -6.26 3.45
C ARG A 91 2.77 -4.77 3.65
N THR A 92 1.61 -4.30 3.21
CA THR A 92 1.18 -2.90 3.38
C THR A 92 0.98 -2.54 4.86
N PHE A 93 0.34 -3.42 5.64
CA PHE A 93 0.17 -3.21 7.08
C PHE A 93 1.50 -3.25 7.84
N TRP A 94 2.37 -4.21 7.51
CA TRP A 94 3.70 -4.29 8.12
C TRP A 94 4.50 -3.01 7.88
N PHE A 95 4.46 -2.47 6.66
CA PHE A 95 5.12 -1.20 6.35
C PHE A 95 4.51 -0.03 7.14
N MET A 96 3.18 0.07 7.22
CA MET A 96 2.50 1.10 7.99
C MET A 96 2.85 1.05 9.49
N SER A 97 2.96 -0.14 10.09
CA SER A 97 3.28 -0.29 11.51
C SER A 97 4.77 -0.06 11.83
N ASN A 98 5.66 -0.31 10.85
CA ASN A 98 7.11 -0.23 11.05
C ASN A 98 7.74 1.06 10.52
N THR A 99 6.96 1.96 9.90
CA THR A 99 7.41 3.32 9.58
C THR A 99 7.53 4.13 10.86
N LYS A 100 8.72 4.69 11.11
CA LYS A 100 9.01 5.57 12.26
C LYS A 100 8.51 6.99 12.04
#